data_AF-A0A914TL47-F1
#
_entry.id   AF-A0A914TL47-F1
#
_cell.length_a   1.000
_cell.length_b   1.000
_cell.length_c   1.000
_cell.angle_alpha   90.00
_cell.angle_beta   90.00
_cell.angle_gamma   90.00
#
_symmetry.space_group_name_H-M   'P 1'
#
loop_
_entity.id
_entity.type
_entity.pdbx_description
1 polymer ?
#
loop_
_entity_poly.entity_id
_entity_poly.type
_entity_poly.pdbx_seq_one_letter_code
_entity_poly.pdbx_strand_id
1 'polypeptide(L)' 'MVKFFSIFFTVFALFFAMIPNIYASVPVAACNEVCPRSQAEIVECCRAHKFNGGGGCMGGNRARCFP' A
#
# COMPACT_ATOMS: atom_id res chain seq x y z
N MET A 1 38.64 5.09 -15.51
CA MET A 1 37.34 5.81 -15.53
C MET A 1 36.14 4.87 -15.47
N VAL A 2 36.15 3.73 -16.19
CA VAL A 2 35.02 2.77 -16.26
C VAL A 2 34.61 2.14 -14.91
N LYS A 3 35.57 1.81 -14.04
CA LYS A 3 35.33 1.19 -12.72
C LYS A 3 34.46 2.06 -11.79
N PHE A 4 34.62 3.38 -11.82
CA PHE A 4 33.80 4.29 -11.03
C PHE A 4 32.36 4.32 -11.53
N PHE A 5 32.18 4.34 -12.85
CA PHE A 5 30.86 4.36 -13.48
C PHE A 5 30.02 3.12 -13.11
N SER A 6 30.64 1.95 -13.06
CA SER A 6 29.96 0.72 -12.61
C SER A 6 29.53 0.79 -11.15
N ILE A 7 30.37 1.33 -10.25
CA ILE A 7 30.00 1.46 -8.82
C ILE A 7 28.82 2.41 -8.64
N PHE A 8 28.84 3.56 -9.32
CA PHE A 8 27.72 4.51 -9.31
C PHE A 8 26.43 3.88 -9.82
N PHE A 9 26.50 3.10 -10.90
CA PHE A 9 25.34 2.41 -11.44
C PHE A 9 24.77 1.36 -10.48
N THR A 10 25.64 0.58 -9.81
CA THR A 10 25.19 -0.43 -8.83
C THR A 10 24.54 0.20 -7.61
N VAL A 11 25.10 1.30 -7.09
CA VAL A 11 24.52 2.04 -5.96
C VAL A 11 23.17 2.65 -6.35
N PHE A 12 23.08 3.26 -7.54
CA PHE A 12 21.82 3.80 -8.05
C PHE A 12 20.73 2.73 -8.21
N ALA A 13 21.09 1.54 -8.71
CA ALA A 13 20.16 0.42 -8.83
C ALA A 13 19.67 -0.09 -7.46
N LEU A 14 20.55 -0.14 -6.45
CA LEU A 14 20.19 -0.52 -5.08
C LEU A 14 19.25 0.50 -4.42
N PHE A 15 19.43 1.80 -4.67
CA PHE A 15 18.52 2.85 -4.18
C PHE A 15 17.11 2.70 -4.75
N PHE A 16 16.97 2.38 -6.04
CA PHE A 16 15.66 2.15 -6.66
C PHE A 16 15.00 0.86 -6.18
N ALA A 17 15.78 -0.18 -5.85
CA ALA A 17 15.25 -1.43 -5.30
C ALA A 17 14.66 -1.26 -3.88
N MET A 18 15.06 -0.23 -3.14
CA MET A 18 14.52 0.06 -1.80
C MET A 18 13.24 0.89 -1.80
N ILE A 19 12.71 1.30 -2.97
CA ILE A 19 11.43 2.03 -3.01
C ILE A 19 10.32 1.05 -2.58
N PRO A 20 9.73 1.20 -1.38
CA PRO A 20 8.63 0.33 -0.97
C PRO A 20 7.49 0.54 -1.96
N ASN A 21 6.82 -0.53 -2.35
CA ASN A 21 5.71 -0.47 -3.28
C ASN A 21 4.48 0.13 -2.56
N ILE A 22 4.45 1.46 -2.42
CA ILE A 22 3.47 2.22 -1.61
C ILE A 22 2.07 2.26 -2.26
N TYR A 23 1.83 1.50 -3.32
CA TYR A 23 0.57 1.54 -4.07
C TYR A 23 -0.19 0.21 -4.07
N ALA A 24 0.27 -0.78 -3.28
CA ALA A 24 -0.47 -2.03 -3.14
C ALA A 24 -1.62 -1.84 -2.15
N SER A 25 -2.86 -1.83 -2.66
CA SER A 25 -4.04 -1.98 -1.80
C SER A 25 -4.00 -3.35 -1.11
N VAL A 26 -4.04 -3.36 0.22
CA VAL A 26 -3.92 -4.57 1.03
C VAL A 26 -5.31 -5.01 1.47
N PRO A 27 -5.68 -6.29 1.29
CA PRO A 27 -6.95 -6.80 1.81
C PRO A 27 -6.90 -6.84 3.34
N VAL A 28 -7.86 -6.18 4.00
CA VAL A 28 -7.96 -6.16 5.47
C VAL A 28 -9.25 -6.88 5.87
N ALA A 29 -9.11 -8.16 6.24
CA ALA A 29 -10.26 -9.00 6.53
C ALA A 29 -11.12 -8.47 7.70
N ALA A 30 -10.51 -7.79 8.67
CA ALA A 30 -11.21 -7.13 9.77
C ALA A 30 -12.18 -6.04 9.30
N CYS A 31 -11.90 -5.39 8.16
CA CYS A 31 -12.77 -4.36 7.59
C CYS A 31 -13.85 -4.92 6.66
N ASN A 32 -13.88 -6.24 6.42
CA ASN A 32 -14.90 -6.86 5.56
C ASN A 32 -16.31 -6.73 6.14
N GLU A 33 -16.47 -6.73 7.46
CA GLU A 33 -17.77 -6.58 8.12
C GLU A 33 -18.39 -5.20 7.89
N VAL A 34 -17.53 -4.21 7.64
CA VAL A 34 -17.88 -2.83 7.34
C VAL A 34 -18.20 -2.63 5.85
N CYS A 35 -17.88 -3.63 5.01
CA CYS A 35 -18.22 -3.62 3.60
C CYS A 35 -19.58 -4.30 3.34
N PRO A 36 -20.56 -3.67 2.64
CA PRO A 36 -20.56 -2.35 1.99
C PRO A 36 -21.38 -1.30 2.76
N ARG A 37 -21.22 -1.18 4.08
CA ARG A 37 -22.02 -0.25 4.91
C ARG A 37 -21.82 1.21 4.48
N SER A 38 -20.58 1.70 4.53
CA SER A 38 -20.25 3.09 4.21
C SER A 38 -18.76 3.25 3.90
N GLN A 39 -18.45 4.07 2.89
CA GLN A 39 -17.09 4.44 2.51
C GLN A 39 -16.31 5.11 3.65
N ALA A 40 -16.98 5.92 4.48
CA ALA A 40 -16.35 6.59 5.62
C ALA A 40 -15.94 5.58 6.71
N GLU A 41 -16.78 4.58 6.96
CA GLU A 41 -16.60 3.56 7.99
C GLU A 41 -15.43 2.61 7.61
N ILE A 42 -15.26 2.32 6.31
CA ILE A 42 -14.11 1.56 5.79
C ILE A 42 -12.82 2.37 5.93
N VAL A 43 -12.85 3.67 5.65
CA VAL A 43 -11.67 4.54 5.81
C VAL A 43 -11.24 4.60 7.28
N GLU A 44 -12.18 4.70 8.21
CA GLU A 44 -11.89 4.64 9.65
C GLU A 44 -11.30 3.29 10.06
N CYS A 45 -11.86 2.18 9.57
CA CYS A 45 -11.33 0.86 9.81
C CYS A 45 -9.90 0.69 9.28
N CYS A 46 -9.64 1.13 8.04
CA CYS A 46 -8.30 1.14 7.46
C CYS A 46 -7.32 2.00 8.29
N ARG A 47 -7.77 3.17 8.76
CA ARG A 47 -6.98 4.06 9.62
C ARG A 47 -6.63 3.40 10.97
N ALA A 48 -7.57 2.66 11.56
CA ALA A 48 -7.31 1.86 12.76
C ALA A 48 -6.24 0.79 12.53
N HIS A 49 -6.17 0.26 11.30
CA HIS A 49 -5.17 -0.72 10.86
C HIS A 49 -3.88 -0.12 10.25
N LYS A 50 -3.58 1.16 10.52
CA LYS A 50 -2.35 1.87 10.09
C LYS A 50 -2.28 2.21 8.59
N PHE A 51 -3.40 2.21 7.89
CA PHE A 51 -3.50 2.66 6.50
C PHE A 51 -4.02 4.10 6.45
N ASN A 52 -3.24 5.04 5.92
CA ASN A 52 -3.63 6.46 5.84
C ASN A 52 -4.18 6.85 4.46
N GLY A 53 -3.92 6.06 3.41
CA GLY A 53 -4.47 6.24 2.07
C GLY A 53 -5.96 5.91 1.93
N GLY A 54 -6.62 5.49 3.02
CA GLY A 54 -8.05 5.14 3.05
C GLY A 54 -8.30 3.68 2.68
N GLY A 55 -9.51 3.38 2.20
CA GLY A 55 -9.84 2.02 1.75
C GLY A 55 -11.24 1.92 1.17
N GLY A 56 -11.53 0.86 0.43
CA GLY A 56 -12.83 0.65 -0.21
C GLY A 56 -13.21 -0.82 -0.32
N CYS A 57 -14.45 -1.08 -0.71
CA CYS A 57 -14.94 -2.46 -0.91
C CYS A 57 -14.75 -2.91 -2.35
N MET A 58 -14.15 -4.07 -2.52
CA MET A 58 -14.08 -4.77 -3.79
C MET A 58 -15.08 -5.94 -3.79
N GLY A 59 -16.00 -5.95 -4.75
CA GLY A 59 -16.99 -7.04 -4.86
C GLY A 59 -17.96 -7.12 -3.67
N GLY A 60 -18.35 -5.97 -3.10
CA GLY A 60 -19.36 -5.86 -2.03
C GLY A 60 -18.82 -6.08 -0.62
N ASN A 61 -17.94 -7.07 -0.41
CA ASN A 61 -17.66 -7.57 0.95
C ASN A 61 -16.16 -7.62 1.28
N ARG A 62 -15.28 -7.20 0.36
CA ARG A 62 -13.82 -7.31 0.55
C ARG A 62 -13.21 -5.93 0.73
N ALA A 63 -12.90 -5.56 1.95
CA ALA A 63 -12.23 -4.30 2.23
C ALA A 63 -10.78 -4.35 1.77
N ARG A 64 -10.36 -3.31 1.04
CA ARG A 64 -8.99 -3.06 0.65
C ARG A 64 -8.56 -1.71 1.17
N CYS A 65 -7.45 -1.68 1.91
CA CYS A 65 -6.89 -0.47 2.47
C CYS A 65 -5.66 -0.03 1.68
N PHE A 66 -5.47 1.26 1.52
CA PHE A 66 -4.31 1.86 0.84
C PHE A 66 -3.38 2.45 1.89
N PRO A 67 -2.06 2.19 1.82
CA PRO A 67 -1.09 2.75 2.77
C PRO A 67 -1.16 4.28 2.84
#